data_AF-A0A454VXQ7-F1
#
_entry.id   AF-A0A454VXQ7-F1
#
_cell.length_a   1.000
_cell.length_b   1.000
_cell.length_c   1.000
_cell.angle_alpha   90.00
_cell.angle_beta   90.00
_cell.angle_gamma   90.00
#
_symmetry.space_group_name_H-M   'P 1'
#
loop_
_entity.id
_entity.type
_entity.pdbx_description
1 polymer ?
#
loop_
_entity_poly.entity_id
_entity_poly.type
_entity_poly.pdbx_seq_one_letter_code
_entity_poly.pdbx_strand_id
1 'polypeptide(L)'
;MCRWLAYSGTPVLLDTILYKPEHSLIDQSLHSRLGVETTNGDGFGVGWYSEGTDSPALFREIGPAWSNRNLRELADHVRSPLFFAHIRAS
;
A
#
# COMPACT_ATOMS: atom_id res chain seq x y z
N MET A 1 11.63 -9.31 -5.66
CA MET A 1 11.33 -8.17 -6.59
C MET A 1 10.23 -7.32 -6.00
N CYS A 2 10.56 -6.16 -5.40
CA CYS A 2 9.58 -5.25 -4.81
C CYS A 2 8.48 -4.82 -5.81
N ARG A 3 7.33 -4.44 -5.28
CA ARG A 3 6.23 -3.82 -6.04
C ARG A 3 5.85 -2.49 -5.43
N TRP A 4 5.38 -1.58 -6.27
CA TRP A 4 4.94 -0.27 -5.86
C TRP A 4 3.73 0.19 -6.68
N LEU A 5 3.05 1.17 -6.14
CA LEU A 5 1.84 1.77 -6.68
C LEU A 5 1.88 3.26 -6.35
N ALA A 6 1.49 4.09 -7.30
CA ALA A 6 1.22 5.50 -7.07
C ALA A 6 -0.17 5.85 -7.56
N TYR A 7 -0.86 6.71 -6.83
CA TYR A 7 -2.16 7.26 -7.22
C TYR A 7 -2.08 8.78 -7.22
N SER A 8 -2.65 9.41 -8.25
CA SER A 8 -2.88 10.84 -8.31
C SER A 8 -4.22 11.11 -8.99
N GLY A 9 -5.11 11.85 -8.34
CA GLY A 9 -6.43 12.14 -8.88
C GLY A 9 -7.44 12.58 -7.83
N THR A 10 -8.72 12.27 -8.07
CA THR A 10 -9.82 12.56 -7.14
C THR A 10 -9.60 11.86 -5.80
N PRO A 11 -9.79 12.50 -4.64
CA PRO A 11 -9.58 11.85 -3.35
C PRO A 11 -10.39 10.55 -3.17
N VAL A 12 -9.69 9.42 -3.07
CA VAL A 12 -10.26 8.09 -2.81
C VAL A 12 -9.71 7.53 -1.49
N LEU A 13 -10.45 6.59 -0.90
CA LEU A 13 -9.93 5.80 0.23
C LEU A 13 -8.73 4.98 -0.24
N LEU A 14 -7.68 4.88 0.58
CA LEU A 14 -6.53 4.05 0.25
C LEU A 14 -6.94 2.59 -0.01
N ASP A 15 -7.94 2.06 0.72
CA ASP A 15 -8.55 0.74 0.51
C ASP A 15 -8.96 0.49 -0.95
N THR A 16 -9.44 1.53 -1.63
CA THR A 16 -9.94 1.44 -3.01
C THR A 16 -8.88 0.98 -3.99
N ILE A 17 -7.61 1.30 -3.73
CA ILE A 17 -6.50 0.96 -4.60
C ILE A 17 -5.58 -0.08 -3.97
N LEU A 18 -5.42 -0.07 -2.63
CA LEU A 18 -4.53 -0.99 -1.93
C LEU A 18 -5.12 -2.40 -1.78
N TYR A 19 -6.43 -2.55 -1.64
CA TYR A 19 -7.06 -3.83 -1.29
C TYR A 19 -8.11 -4.30 -2.30
N LYS A 20 -9.01 -3.40 -2.74
CA LYS A 20 -10.17 -3.78 -3.57
C LYS A 20 -9.86 -4.37 -4.95
N PRO A 21 -8.82 -3.95 -5.68
CA PRO A 21 -8.53 -4.55 -6.99
C PRO A 21 -8.24 -6.05 -6.86
N GLU A 22 -8.66 -6.85 -7.84
CA GLU A 22 -8.46 -8.31 -7.83
C GLU A 22 -6.99 -8.71 -7.68
N HIS A 23 -6.08 -7.91 -8.26
CA HIS A 23 -4.63 -8.08 -8.14
C HIS A 23 -4.03 -6.85 -7.45
N SER A 24 -4.62 -6.48 -6.31
CA SER A 24 -4.19 -5.33 -5.51
C SER A 24 -2.75 -5.44 -5.04
N LEU A 25 -2.20 -4.33 -4.54
CA LEU A 25 -0.86 -4.34 -3.97
C LEU A 25 -0.77 -5.31 -2.78
N ILE A 26 -1.84 -5.42 -1.98
CA ILE A 26 -1.88 -6.35 -0.84
C ILE A 26 -1.99 -7.80 -1.32
N ASP A 27 -2.80 -8.10 -2.33
CA ASP A 27 -2.82 -9.44 -2.94
C ASP A 27 -1.43 -9.83 -3.46
N GLN A 28 -0.76 -8.93 -4.20
CA GLN A 28 0.58 -9.15 -4.72
C GLN A 28 1.65 -9.31 -3.62
N SER A 29 1.38 -8.90 -2.38
CA SER A 29 2.29 -9.16 -1.25
C SER A 29 2.32 -10.63 -0.85
N LEU A 30 1.23 -11.36 -1.06
CA LEU A 30 1.12 -12.79 -0.74
C LEU A 30 1.14 -13.69 -1.99
N HIS A 31 0.65 -13.19 -3.13
CA HIS A 31 0.44 -13.93 -4.38
C HIS A 31 1.14 -13.26 -5.57
N SER A 32 2.44 -13.01 -5.45
CA SER A 32 3.27 -12.44 -6.51
C SER A 32 3.36 -13.40 -7.70
N ARG A 33 2.78 -13.01 -8.84
CA ARG A 33 2.76 -13.82 -10.07
C ARG A 33 3.92 -13.57 -11.04
N LEU A 34 4.60 -12.43 -10.87
CA LEU A 34 5.67 -11.96 -11.76
C LEU A 34 7.00 -11.78 -11.01
N GLY A 35 7.10 -12.31 -9.78
CA GLY A 35 8.31 -12.29 -8.96
C GLY A 35 9.02 -13.65 -9.00
N VAL A 36 10.29 -13.66 -8.58
CA VAL A 36 11.05 -14.90 -8.34
C VAL A 36 10.39 -15.68 -7.19
N GLU A 37 10.06 -14.95 -6.12
CA GLU A 37 9.33 -15.48 -4.97
C GLU A 37 7.83 -15.22 -5.08
N THR A 38 7.04 -16.11 -4.47
CA THR A 38 5.57 -15.99 -4.40
C THR A 38 5.14 -14.89 -3.44
N THR A 39 5.98 -14.49 -2.48
CA THR A 39 5.65 -13.50 -1.44
C THR A 39 6.60 -12.31 -1.46
N ASN A 40 6.06 -11.12 -1.16
CA ASN A 40 6.79 -9.90 -0.82
C ASN A 40 6.49 -9.53 0.64
N GLY A 41 7.16 -10.19 1.58
CA GLY A 41 6.87 -10.12 3.02
C GLY A 41 7.84 -9.31 3.87
N ASP A 42 8.86 -8.69 3.27
CA ASP A 42 9.99 -8.09 4.00
C ASP A 42 9.75 -6.64 4.47
N GLY A 43 8.48 -6.24 4.50
CA GLY A 43 8.04 -4.91 4.86
C GLY A 43 7.18 -4.23 3.79
N PHE A 44 6.61 -3.10 4.18
CA PHE A 44 5.83 -2.24 3.31
C PHE A 44 5.91 -0.79 3.79
N GLY A 45 5.41 0.12 2.95
CA GLY A 45 5.11 1.46 3.39
C GLY A 45 4.14 2.18 2.48
N VAL A 46 3.37 3.08 3.08
CA VAL A 46 2.41 3.96 2.41
C VAL A 46 2.67 5.38 2.85
N GLY A 47 2.76 6.29 1.88
CA GLY A 47 2.81 7.73 2.10
C GLY A 47 1.65 8.40 1.39
N TRP A 48 0.93 9.31 2.06
CA TRP A 48 -0.21 10.02 1.47
C TRP A 48 -0.24 11.48 1.89
N TYR A 49 -0.78 12.32 1.01
CA TYR A 49 -1.00 13.74 1.30
C TYR A 49 -2.44 13.95 1.78
N SER A 50 -2.59 14.77 2.81
CA SER A 50 -3.88 15.23 3.31
C SER A 50 -4.16 16.65 2.83
N GLU A 51 -5.42 17.06 2.88
CA GLU A 51 -5.78 18.44 2.58
C GLU A 51 -5.10 19.40 3.58
N GLY A 52 -4.49 20.47 3.08
CA GLY A 52 -3.81 21.47 3.90
C GLY A 52 -2.43 21.05 4.44
N THR A 53 -1.85 19.94 3.97
CA THR A 53 -0.50 19.51 4.37
C THR A 53 0.48 19.52 3.20
N ASP A 54 1.64 20.15 3.38
CA ASP A 54 2.71 20.21 2.37
C ASP A 54 3.60 18.94 2.36
N SER A 55 3.53 18.14 3.42
CA SER A 55 4.29 16.90 3.58
C SER A 55 3.37 15.68 3.74
N PRO A 56 3.78 14.50 3.26
CA PRO A 56 2.96 13.31 3.39
C PRO A 56 3.06 12.73 4.81
N ALA A 57 1.96 12.16 5.29
CA ALA A 57 2.01 11.22 6.38
C ALA A 57 2.63 9.90 5.88
N LEU A 58 3.43 9.24 6.72
CA LEU A 58 4.14 8.01 6.38
C LEU A 58 3.80 6.89 7.36
N PHE A 59 3.38 5.75 6.84
CA PHE A 59 3.21 4.51 7.60
C PHE A 59 4.11 3.43 7.01
N ARG A 60 4.98 2.84 7.82
CA ARG A 60 5.99 1.86 7.40
C ARG A 60 6.11 0.76 8.43
N GLU A 61 6.31 -0.46 7.96
CA GLU A 61 6.56 -1.61 8.83
C GLU A 61 7.53 -2.58 8.14
N ILE A 62 8.24 -3.37 8.96
CA ILE A 62 9.11 -4.46 8.51
C ILE A 62 8.37 -5.80 8.37
N GLY A 63 7.14 -5.88 8.86
CA GLY A 63 6.28 -7.05 8.76
C GLY A 63 5.56 -7.13 7.41
N PRO A 64 4.92 -8.27 7.11
CA PRO A 64 4.21 -8.46 5.87
C PRO A 64 2.91 -7.65 5.78
N ALA A 65 2.65 -7.06 4.62
CA ALA A 65 1.47 -6.21 4.40
C ALA A 65 0.14 -6.98 4.53
N TRP A 66 0.08 -8.24 4.06
CA TRP A 66 -1.17 -9.03 4.03
C TRP A 66 -1.77 -9.32 5.40
N SER A 67 -0.96 -9.33 6.47
CA SER A 67 -1.42 -9.62 7.84
C SER A 67 -1.42 -8.39 8.73
N ASN A 68 -1.09 -7.20 8.22
CA ASN A 68 -1.06 -6.00 9.04
C ASN A 68 -2.46 -5.40 9.21
N ARG A 69 -3.08 -5.66 10.37
CA ARG A 69 -4.41 -5.14 10.68
C ARG A 69 -4.45 -3.61 10.77
N ASN A 70 -3.38 -2.97 11.27
CA ASN A 70 -3.33 -1.51 11.37
C ASN A 70 -3.37 -0.85 9.99
N LEU A 71 -2.69 -1.43 8.99
CA LEU A 71 -2.74 -0.99 7.60
C LEU A 71 -4.15 -1.12 7.03
N ARG A 72 -4.86 -2.21 7.34
CA ARG A 72 -6.24 -2.43 6.90
C ARG A 72 -7.18 -1.36 7.47
N GLU A 73 -7.16 -1.18 8.78
CA GLU A 73 -8.00 -0.19 9.48
C GLU A 73 -7.67 1.24 8.99
N LEU A 74 -6.39 1.56 8.79
CA LEU A 74 -5.95 2.84 8.26
C LEU A 74 -6.45 3.06 6.82
N ALA A 75 -6.35 2.04 5.97
CA ALA A 75 -6.74 2.14 4.57
C ALA A 75 -8.25 2.40 4.38
N ASP A 76 -9.06 1.96 5.34
CA ASP A 76 -10.52 2.16 5.36
C ASP A 76 -10.95 3.58 5.76
N HIS A 77 -10.06 4.36 6.38
CA HIS A 77 -10.38 5.69 6.90
C HIS A 77 -9.63 6.83 6.21
N VAL A 78 -8.45 6.55 5.66
CA VAL A 78 -7.62 7.57 5.02
C VAL A 78 -8.05 7.78 3.57
N ARG A 79 -8.47 9.02 3.26
CA ARG A 79 -8.77 9.48 1.90
C ARG A 79 -7.70 10.45 1.43
N SER A 80 -7.18 10.27 0.21
CA SER A 80 -6.13 11.13 -0.32
C SER A 80 -6.21 11.28 -1.85
N PRO A 81 -5.92 12.48 -2.40
CA PRO A 81 -5.76 12.68 -3.84
C PRO A 81 -4.41 12.19 -4.36
N LEU A 82 -3.42 11.95 -3.50
CA LEU A 82 -2.05 11.62 -3.88
C LEU A 82 -1.40 10.71 -2.84
N PHE A 83 -1.06 9.49 -3.24
CA PHE A 83 -0.34 8.57 -2.37
C PHE A 83 0.57 7.62 -3.14
N PHE A 84 1.56 7.10 -2.43
CA PHE A 84 2.53 6.12 -2.90
C PHE A 84 2.59 4.96 -1.91
N ALA A 85 2.60 3.74 -2.41
CA ALA A 85 2.71 2.54 -1.60
C ALA A 85 3.72 1.56 -2.20
N HIS A 86 4.41 0.80 -1.35
CA HIS A 86 5.31 -0.26 -1.77
C HIS A 86 5.26 -1.47 -0.82
N ILE A 87 5.60 -2.63 -1.37
CA ILE A 87 5.84 -3.89 -0.66
C ILE A 87 7.23 -4.41 -1.02
N ARG A 88 7.96 -4.91 -0.03
CA ARG A 88 9.36 -5.27 -0.15
C ARG A 88 9.55 -6.77 -0.33
N ALA A 89 10.48 -7.13 -1.20
CA ALA A 89 11.03 -8.48 -1.32
C ALA A 89 12.54 -8.38 -1.52
N SER A 90 13.28 -9.19 -0.76
CA SER A 90 14.73 -9.32 -0.80
C SER A 90 15.19 -10.33 -1.85
#